data_AF-D8M768-F1
#
_entry.id   AF-D8M768-F1
#
_cell.length_a   1.000
_cell.length_b   1.000
_cell.length_c   1.000
_cell.angle_alpha   90.00
_cell.angle_beta   90.00
_cell.angle_gamma   90.00
#
_symmetry.space_group_name_H-M   'P 1'
#
loop_
_entity.id
_entity.type
_entity.pdbx_description
1 polymer ?
#
loop_
_entity_poly.entity_id
_entity_poly.type
_entity_poly.pdbx_seq_one_letter_code
_entity_poly.pdbx_strand_id
1 'polypeptide(L)'
;MKLNGWISLILSNRECVVLKFYNGVFMNQGFVVNEQKVLKVFGNHQIGAISYNEEQSIEVVEEGIVDLDHGSRFEGLVLTEKEKEGKIGIPFGYGEMYDDDGILVYKGIMINWKRFGYGTSYHNNGLVEYEGYWCDNNRFGIGKVYDRYGKLLNECEWYNGIECDTEYEGNGSEPLNIGMKHLKLFDKCVLVDWDVSLLYNLESIEIGNHCFESVQTFQIDGLNRLKTIKIGNNSFTQKRNCNGNDKSKSFHILNCESLESIQIGEYSFSDFAGDFELKNLPELQSIQIGKIQSKSCNFLYSSFVIRGIVMISII
;
A
#
# COMPACT_ATOMS: atom_id res chain seq x y z
N MET A 1 10.05 5.88 1.11
CA MET A 1 9.36 4.66 0.64
C MET A 1 7.90 4.97 0.31
N LYS A 2 7.65 5.83 -0.69
CA LYS A 2 6.32 6.38 -0.92
C LYS A 2 5.55 5.61 -1.99
N LEU A 3 4.37 5.11 -1.63
CA LEU A 3 3.48 4.46 -2.58
C LEU A 3 2.92 5.47 -3.58
N ASN A 4 2.79 5.00 -4.83
CA ASN A 4 2.28 5.75 -5.96
C ASN A 4 1.22 4.91 -6.68
N GLY A 5 0.23 5.59 -7.26
CA GLY A 5 -0.82 4.95 -8.04
C GLY A 5 -2.05 4.60 -7.21
N TRP A 6 -2.84 3.65 -7.71
CA TRP A 6 -4.07 3.21 -7.05
C TRP A 6 -3.78 2.07 -6.08
N ILE A 7 -4.30 2.21 -4.87
CA ILE A 7 -4.23 1.20 -3.81
C ILE A 7 -5.64 0.73 -3.54
N SER A 8 -5.86 -0.58 -3.48
CA SER A 8 -7.12 -1.17 -3.04
C SER A 8 -6.99 -1.68 -1.60
N LEU A 9 -7.93 -1.32 -0.74
CA LEU A 9 -8.10 -1.86 0.60
C LEU A 9 -9.32 -2.78 0.56
N ILE A 10 -9.08 -4.08 0.73
CA ILE A 10 -10.13 -5.10 0.68
C ILE A 10 -10.79 -5.16 2.06
N LEU A 11 -12.08 -4.87 2.10
CA LEU A 11 -12.90 -4.93 3.30
C LEU A 11 -13.65 -6.28 3.37
N SER A 12 -14.36 -6.52 4.47
CA SER A 12 -15.28 -7.66 4.58
C SER A 12 -16.38 -7.60 3.50
N ASN A 13 -17.01 -8.75 3.21
CA ASN A 13 -18.14 -8.84 2.27
C ASN A 13 -17.83 -8.42 0.82
N ARG A 14 -16.56 -8.56 0.39
CA ARG A 14 -16.08 -8.23 -0.95
C ARG A 14 -16.28 -6.76 -1.36
N GLU A 15 -16.38 -5.87 -0.36
CA GLU A 15 -16.26 -4.43 -0.58
C GLU A 15 -14.79 -4.02 -0.65
N CYS A 16 -14.48 -3.00 -1.44
CA CYS A 16 -13.14 -2.45 -1.56
C CYS A 16 -13.18 -0.93 -1.51
N VAL A 17 -12.19 -0.35 -0.84
CA VAL A 17 -11.91 1.09 -0.91
C VAL A 17 -10.67 1.27 -1.76
N VAL A 18 -10.82 1.89 -2.92
CA VAL A 18 -9.73 2.14 -3.85
C VAL A 18 -9.37 3.62 -3.81
N LEU A 19 -8.12 3.96 -3.51
CA LEU A 19 -7.65 5.33 -3.32
C LEU A 19 -6.39 5.58 -4.14
N LYS A 20 -6.28 6.77 -4.72
CA LYS A 20 -5.13 7.17 -5.50
C LYS A 20 -4.15 7.99 -4.66
N PHE A 21 -2.89 7.61 -4.71
CA PHE A 21 -1.79 8.28 -4.02
C PHE A 21 -0.73 8.78 -5.00
N TYR A 22 -0.13 9.92 -4.66
CA TYR A 22 1.09 10.40 -5.31
C TYR A 22 2.08 10.78 -4.22
N ASN A 23 3.23 10.13 -4.23
CA ASN A 23 4.30 10.34 -3.28
C ASN A 23 3.81 10.21 -1.82
N GLY A 24 2.98 9.20 -1.54
CA GLY A 24 2.38 8.95 -0.22
C GLY A 24 1.21 9.89 0.14
N VAL A 25 0.90 10.90 -0.69
CA VAL A 25 -0.20 11.84 -0.43
C VAL A 25 -1.46 11.35 -1.14
N PHE A 26 -2.57 11.27 -0.39
CA PHE A 26 -3.88 10.97 -0.95
C PHE A 26 -4.31 12.08 -1.92
N MET A 27 -4.61 11.72 -3.16
CA MET A 27 -4.89 12.67 -4.24
C MET A 27 -6.35 13.14 -4.30
N ASN A 28 -7.14 12.88 -3.24
CA ASN A 28 -8.58 13.13 -3.23
C ASN A 28 -9.28 12.50 -4.45
N GLN A 29 -8.90 11.27 -4.78
CA GLN A 29 -9.43 10.47 -5.88
C GLN A 29 -9.59 9.04 -5.40
N GLY A 30 -10.81 8.50 -5.48
CA GLY A 30 -11.10 7.18 -4.94
C GLY A 30 -12.49 6.66 -5.25
N PHE A 31 -12.71 5.38 -4.98
CA PHE A 31 -14.00 4.72 -5.10
C PHE A 31 -14.23 3.79 -3.90
N VAL A 32 -15.47 3.71 -3.42
CA VAL A 32 -15.94 2.54 -2.66
C VAL A 32 -16.73 1.69 -3.63
N VAL A 33 -16.37 0.41 -3.77
CA VAL A 33 -17.01 -0.51 -4.69
C VAL A 33 -17.39 -1.80 -3.97
N ASN A 34 -18.45 -2.44 -4.41
CA ASN A 34 -18.71 -3.86 -4.15
C ASN A 34 -18.69 -4.63 -5.47
N GLU A 35 -19.12 -5.88 -5.49
CA GLU A 35 -19.08 -6.71 -6.70
C GLU A 35 -20.06 -6.27 -7.80
N GLN A 36 -21.00 -5.39 -7.50
CA GLN A 36 -22.08 -5.01 -8.41
C GLN A 36 -21.97 -3.57 -8.89
N LYS A 37 -21.55 -2.64 -8.04
CA LYS A 37 -21.58 -1.21 -8.36
C LYS A 37 -20.55 -0.40 -7.59
N VAL A 38 -20.36 0.83 -8.07
CA VAL A 38 -19.69 1.89 -7.31
C VAL A 38 -20.67 2.44 -6.26
N LEU A 39 -20.30 2.32 -4.99
CA LEU A 39 -21.09 2.77 -3.85
C LEU A 39 -20.85 4.25 -3.53
N LYS A 40 -19.62 4.72 -3.72
CA LYS A 40 -19.22 6.10 -3.46
C LYS A 40 -18.02 6.47 -4.32
N VAL A 41 -17.94 7.73 -4.70
CA VAL A 41 -16.74 8.31 -5.32
C VAL A 41 -16.14 9.33 -4.35
N PHE A 42 -14.82 9.32 -4.21
CA PHE A 42 -14.07 10.27 -3.39
C PHE A 42 -13.38 11.28 -4.27
N GLY A 43 -13.78 12.55 -4.11
CA GLY A 43 -13.16 13.69 -4.77
C GLY A 43 -13.09 13.58 -6.30
N ASN A 44 -12.66 14.68 -6.90
CA ASN A 44 -12.63 14.93 -8.34
C ASN A 44 -13.97 14.77 -9.05
N HIS A 45 -14.56 15.90 -9.45
CA HIS A 45 -15.82 16.02 -10.18
C HIS A 45 -15.76 15.50 -11.62
N GLN A 46 -14.81 14.62 -11.96
CA GLN A 46 -14.55 14.11 -13.30
C GLN A 46 -14.09 12.65 -13.29
N ILE A 47 -14.79 11.81 -14.05
CA ILE A 47 -14.40 10.43 -14.37
C ILE A 47 -14.32 10.33 -15.90
N GLY A 48 -13.10 10.24 -16.43
CA GLY A 48 -12.89 10.28 -17.87
C GLY A 48 -13.39 11.60 -18.46
N ALA A 49 -14.29 11.52 -19.44
CA ALA A 49 -14.89 12.69 -20.08
C ALA A 49 -16.13 13.23 -19.34
N ILE A 50 -16.65 12.52 -18.33
CA ILE A 50 -17.90 12.88 -17.64
C ILE A 50 -17.56 13.69 -16.39
N SER A 51 -18.20 14.86 -16.24
CA SER A 51 -18.15 15.66 -15.01
C SER A 51 -19.38 15.38 -14.14
N TYR A 52 -19.25 15.40 -12.81
CA TYR A 52 -20.36 15.16 -11.88
C TYR A 52 -20.22 16.00 -10.60
N ASN A 53 -21.33 16.46 -10.01
CA ASN A 53 -21.35 17.21 -8.73
C ASN A 53 -21.80 16.35 -7.54
N GLU A 54 -21.20 16.55 -6.35
CA GLU A 54 -21.58 15.82 -5.12
C GLU A 54 -23.05 16.04 -4.70
N GLU A 55 -23.64 17.18 -5.09
CA GLU A 55 -25.05 17.53 -4.84
C GLU A 55 -26.02 16.92 -5.87
N GLN A 56 -25.49 16.45 -7.01
CA GLN A 56 -26.24 15.70 -8.02
C GLN A 56 -25.99 14.22 -7.76
N SER A 57 -27.02 13.48 -7.35
CA SER A 57 -26.96 12.01 -7.31
C SER A 57 -26.33 11.51 -8.62
N ILE A 58 -25.23 10.75 -8.54
CA ILE A 58 -24.49 10.15 -9.67
C ILE A 58 -25.46 9.95 -10.85
N GLU A 59 -25.32 10.78 -11.88
CA GLU A 59 -26.29 10.89 -12.96
C GLU A 59 -26.45 9.53 -13.64
N VAL A 60 -27.64 8.93 -13.46
CA VAL A 60 -28.18 7.70 -14.08
C VAL A 60 -27.10 6.69 -14.50
N VAL A 61 -26.69 5.89 -13.51
CA VAL A 61 -26.09 4.59 -13.81
C VAL A 61 -27.20 3.69 -14.34
N GLU A 62 -27.18 3.39 -15.63
CA GLU A 62 -28.13 2.51 -16.31
C GLU A 62 -27.41 1.34 -16.99
N GLU A 63 -28.15 0.27 -17.26
CA GLU A 63 -27.66 -0.79 -18.13
C GLU A 63 -27.52 -0.25 -19.56
N GLY A 64 -26.34 -0.45 -20.15
CA GLY A 64 -26.02 0.08 -21.47
C GLY A 64 -24.87 -0.63 -22.14
N ILE A 65 -24.62 -0.23 -23.38
CA ILE A 65 -23.51 -0.71 -24.20
C ILE A 65 -22.62 0.49 -24.54
N VAL A 66 -21.31 0.33 -24.36
CA VAL A 66 -20.30 1.31 -24.75
C VAL A 66 -19.29 0.64 -25.68
N ASP A 67 -19.18 1.15 -26.90
CA ASP A 67 -18.20 0.69 -27.90
C ASP A 67 -17.04 1.68 -28.01
N LEU A 68 -15.82 1.16 -28.17
CA LEU A 68 -14.65 1.93 -28.57
C LEU A 68 -14.48 1.89 -30.09
N ASP A 69 -13.83 2.91 -30.67
CA ASP A 69 -13.64 3.04 -32.13
C ASP A 69 -12.95 1.83 -32.78
N HIS A 70 -12.13 1.10 -32.03
CA HIS A 70 -11.43 -0.10 -32.50
C HIS A 70 -12.22 -1.39 -32.28
N GLY A 71 -13.47 -1.34 -31.81
CA GLY A 71 -14.39 -2.48 -31.74
C GLY A 71 -14.52 -3.16 -30.38
N SER A 72 -13.70 -2.82 -29.38
CA SER A 72 -13.92 -3.35 -28.02
C SER A 72 -15.19 -2.79 -27.41
N ARG A 73 -15.91 -3.62 -26.67
CA ARG A 73 -17.25 -3.33 -26.18
C ARG A 73 -17.37 -3.64 -24.70
N PHE A 74 -18.12 -2.81 -23.99
CA PHE A 74 -18.55 -3.06 -22.63
C PHE A 74 -20.08 -3.11 -22.58
N GLU A 75 -20.63 -4.12 -21.90
CA GLU A 75 -22.06 -4.27 -21.66
C GLU A 75 -22.30 -4.36 -20.14
N GLY A 76 -23.06 -3.44 -19.56
CA GLY A 76 -23.34 -3.43 -18.13
C GLY A 76 -23.73 -2.06 -17.60
N LEU A 77 -23.35 -1.76 -16.35
CA LEU A 77 -23.62 -0.47 -15.71
C LEU A 77 -22.76 0.65 -16.29
N VAL A 78 -23.40 1.65 -16.87
CA VAL A 78 -22.80 2.77 -17.58
C VAL A 78 -23.21 4.09 -16.93
N LEU A 79 -22.23 4.95 -16.66
CA LEU A 79 -22.46 6.34 -16.26
C LEU A 79 -22.70 7.18 -17.52
N THR A 80 -23.79 7.95 -17.54
CA THR A 80 -24.19 8.77 -18.70
C THR A 80 -24.40 10.24 -18.31
N GLU A 81 -24.06 11.17 -19.21
CA GLU A 81 -24.37 12.60 -19.06
C GLU A 81 -25.73 12.88 -19.75
N LYS A 82 -26.70 13.46 -19.03
CA LYS A 82 -28.07 13.66 -19.55
C LYS A 82 -28.20 14.69 -20.68
N GLU A 83 -27.22 15.59 -20.83
CA GLU A 83 -27.43 16.86 -21.54
C GLU A 83 -26.78 16.97 -22.93
N LYS A 84 -26.04 15.96 -23.40
CA LYS A 84 -25.43 16.00 -24.74
C LYS A 84 -26.16 15.08 -25.72
N GLU A 85 -26.57 15.64 -26.85
CA GLU A 85 -27.01 14.87 -28.02
C GLU A 85 -25.87 13.94 -28.45
N GLY A 86 -26.11 12.63 -28.34
CA GLY A 86 -25.08 11.59 -28.39
C GLY A 86 -24.67 11.17 -26.98
N LYS A 87 -25.29 10.10 -26.46
CA LYS A 87 -24.97 9.54 -25.15
C LYS A 87 -23.49 9.12 -25.10
N ILE A 88 -22.63 9.94 -24.48
CA ILE A 88 -21.30 9.50 -24.08
C ILE A 88 -21.48 8.73 -22.78
N GLY A 89 -21.40 7.41 -22.86
CA GLY A 89 -21.40 6.51 -21.72
C GLY A 89 -19.98 6.09 -21.36
N ILE A 90 -19.69 5.94 -20.07
CA ILE A 90 -18.46 5.27 -19.62
C ILE A 90 -18.82 4.07 -18.73
N PRO A 91 -18.07 2.95 -18.80
CA PRO A 91 -18.24 1.85 -17.86
C PRO A 91 -18.14 2.37 -16.42
N PHE A 92 -19.11 2.05 -15.57
CA PHE A 92 -19.18 2.55 -14.20
C PHE A 92 -19.91 1.58 -13.25
N GLY A 93 -19.43 0.35 -13.20
CA GLY A 93 -19.99 -0.70 -12.36
C GLY A 93 -19.73 -2.07 -12.93
N TYR A 94 -20.53 -3.05 -12.53
CA TYR A 94 -20.42 -4.42 -13.03
C TYR A 94 -20.82 -4.48 -14.51
N GLY A 95 -20.09 -5.29 -15.27
CA GLY A 95 -20.43 -5.62 -16.63
C GLY A 95 -19.47 -6.62 -17.26
N GLU A 96 -19.65 -6.82 -18.56
CA GLU A 96 -18.90 -7.74 -19.40
C GLU A 96 -18.11 -6.94 -20.45
N MET A 97 -16.82 -7.23 -20.58
CA MET A 97 -15.96 -6.63 -21.59
C MET A 97 -15.62 -7.65 -22.67
N TYR A 98 -15.75 -7.21 -23.91
CA TYR A 98 -15.45 -7.95 -25.12
C TYR A 98 -14.30 -7.25 -25.88
N ASP A 99 -13.40 -8.04 -26.46
CA ASP A 99 -12.38 -7.51 -27.38
C ASP A 99 -12.99 -7.16 -28.76
N ASP A 100 -12.13 -6.73 -29.69
CA ASP A 100 -12.50 -6.33 -31.06
C ASP A 100 -12.97 -7.49 -31.95
N ASP A 101 -12.66 -8.73 -31.57
CA ASP A 101 -13.20 -9.95 -32.19
C ASP A 101 -14.55 -10.38 -31.56
N GLY A 102 -15.03 -9.65 -30.56
CA GLY A 102 -16.26 -9.97 -29.82
C GLY A 102 -16.11 -11.13 -28.83
N ILE A 103 -14.89 -11.48 -28.44
CA ILE A 103 -14.60 -12.52 -27.44
C ILE A 103 -14.70 -11.90 -26.05
N LEU A 104 -15.40 -12.58 -25.14
CA LEU A 104 -15.49 -12.18 -23.74
C LEU A 104 -14.11 -12.28 -23.08
N VAL A 105 -13.61 -11.16 -22.55
CA VAL A 105 -12.29 -11.07 -21.92
C VAL A 105 -12.36 -10.77 -20.42
N TYR A 106 -13.45 -10.17 -19.92
CA TYR A 106 -13.59 -9.85 -18.50
C TYR A 106 -15.05 -9.73 -18.04
N LYS A 107 -15.33 -10.11 -16.78
CA LYS A 107 -16.56 -9.81 -16.05
C LYS A 107 -16.22 -9.26 -14.66
N GLY A 108 -16.80 -8.13 -14.28
CA GLY A 108 -16.57 -7.53 -12.97
C GLY A 108 -16.74 -6.01 -12.97
N ILE A 109 -16.30 -5.35 -11.90
CA ILE A 109 -16.37 -3.89 -11.84
C ILE A 109 -15.39 -3.27 -12.84
N MET A 110 -15.93 -2.37 -13.65
CA MET A 110 -15.19 -1.52 -14.58
C MET A 110 -15.55 -0.07 -14.36
N ILE A 111 -14.53 0.77 -14.23
CA ILE A 111 -14.68 2.22 -14.09
C ILE A 111 -13.79 2.85 -15.14
N ASN A 112 -14.40 3.51 -16.13
CA ASN A 112 -13.70 4.17 -17.23
C ASN A 112 -12.65 3.27 -17.89
N TRP A 113 -13.08 2.10 -18.37
CA TRP A 113 -12.24 1.10 -19.07
C TRP A 113 -11.08 0.54 -18.25
N LYS A 114 -11.15 0.67 -16.93
CA LYS A 114 -10.20 0.10 -15.98
C LYS A 114 -10.89 -0.83 -15.01
N ARG A 115 -10.30 -2.02 -14.81
CA ARG A 115 -10.78 -3.06 -13.89
C ARG A 115 -10.46 -2.67 -12.46
N PHE A 116 -11.46 -2.76 -11.60
CA PHE A 116 -11.37 -2.52 -10.16
C PHE A 116 -12.15 -3.59 -9.40
N GLY A 117 -11.93 -3.72 -8.08
CA GLY A 117 -12.70 -4.62 -7.24
C GLY A 117 -12.54 -6.09 -7.65
N TYR A 118 -13.49 -6.94 -7.27
CA TYR A 118 -13.48 -8.36 -7.64
C TYR A 118 -13.93 -8.55 -9.10
N GLY A 119 -13.25 -9.42 -9.84
CA GLY A 119 -13.59 -9.72 -11.23
C GLY A 119 -12.88 -10.95 -11.78
N THR A 120 -13.35 -11.42 -12.94
CA THR A 120 -12.87 -12.61 -13.63
C THR A 120 -12.42 -12.26 -15.04
N SER A 121 -11.21 -12.60 -15.44
CA SER A 121 -10.76 -12.56 -16.84
C SER A 121 -10.75 -13.95 -17.48
N TYR A 122 -10.77 -13.98 -18.80
CA TYR A 122 -10.95 -15.21 -19.58
C TYR A 122 -9.87 -15.34 -20.64
N HIS A 123 -9.46 -16.58 -20.89
CA HIS A 123 -8.70 -16.95 -22.08
C HIS A 123 -9.60 -16.84 -23.32
N ASN A 124 -8.98 -16.76 -24.49
CA ASN A 124 -9.70 -16.70 -25.77
C ASN A 124 -10.56 -17.94 -26.09
N ASN A 125 -10.41 -19.04 -25.34
CA ASN A 125 -11.26 -20.23 -25.42
C ASN A 125 -12.47 -20.18 -24.47
N GLY A 126 -12.68 -19.05 -23.78
CA GLY A 126 -13.79 -18.82 -22.85
C GLY A 126 -13.58 -19.42 -21.46
N LEU A 127 -12.47 -20.10 -21.18
CA LEU A 127 -12.15 -20.57 -19.83
C LEU A 127 -11.55 -19.44 -18.99
N VAL A 128 -11.75 -19.52 -17.67
CA VAL A 128 -11.21 -18.54 -16.73
C VAL A 128 -9.68 -18.49 -16.84
N GLU A 129 -9.13 -17.29 -16.90
CA GLU A 129 -7.70 -17.01 -16.84
C GLU A 129 -7.29 -16.58 -15.43
N TYR A 130 -8.07 -15.66 -14.85
CA TYR A 130 -7.86 -15.15 -13.50
C TYR A 130 -9.19 -14.83 -12.82
N GLU A 131 -9.28 -15.15 -11.54
CA GLU A 131 -10.41 -14.78 -10.69
C GLU A 131 -9.85 -14.16 -9.40
N GLY A 132 -10.14 -12.88 -9.15
CA GLY A 132 -9.62 -12.19 -7.97
C GLY A 132 -9.85 -10.69 -8.01
N TYR A 133 -9.14 -9.95 -7.16
CA TYR A 133 -9.26 -8.50 -7.12
C TYR A 133 -8.39 -7.81 -8.18
N TRP A 134 -8.83 -6.63 -8.58
CA TRP A 134 -8.22 -5.75 -9.56
C TRP A 134 -8.11 -4.34 -9.01
N CYS A 135 -7.04 -3.65 -9.39
CA CYS A 135 -6.83 -2.25 -9.10
C CYS A 135 -6.14 -1.60 -10.30
N ASP A 136 -6.82 -0.66 -10.96
CA ASP A 136 -6.29 0.08 -12.10
C ASP A 136 -5.74 -0.85 -13.22
N ASN A 137 -6.55 -1.85 -13.62
CA ASN A 137 -6.19 -2.90 -14.58
C ASN A 137 -5.12 -3.91 -14.16
N ASN A 138 -4.57 -3.79 -12.96
CA ASN A 138 -3.60 -4.74 -12.44
C ASN A 138 -4.27 -5.71 -11.46
N ARG A 139 -3.82 -6.97 -11.44
CA ARG A 139 -4.20 -7.93 -10.40
C ARG A 139 -3.79 -7.36 -9.04
N PHE A 140 -4.68 -7.47 -8.07
CA PHE A 140 -4.50 -6.93 -6.73
C PHE A 140 -5.13 -7.89 -5.70
N GLY A 141 -4.63 -7.90 -4.46
CA GLY A 141 -5.14 -8.76 -3.39
C GLY A 141 -5.13 -10.25 -3.74
N ILE A 142 -5.97 -11.03 -3.07
CA ILE A 142 -6.05 -12.47 -3.29
C ILE A 142 -6.65 -12.77 -4.68
N GLY A 143 -6.03 -13.69 -5.41
CA GLY A 143 -6.54 -14.15 -6.71
C GLY A 143 -6.02 -15.52 -7.13
N LYS A 144 -6.79 -16.17 -8.00
CA LYS A 144 -6.54 -17.49 -8.58
C LYS A 144 -6.23 -17.37 -10.05
N VAL A 145 -5.21 -18.09 -10.53
CA VAL A 145 -4.80 -18.14 -11.93
C VAL A 145 -5.03 -19.55 -12.47
N TYR A 146 -5.57 -19.66 -13.67
CA TYR A 146 -5.88 -20.93 -14.31
C TYR A 146 -5.24 -21.01 -15.71
N ASP A 147 -4.89 -22.23 -16.12
CA ASP A 147 -4.40 -22.49 -17.48
C ASP A 147 -5.55 -22.57 -18.50
N ARG A 148 -5.19 -22.74 -19.78
CA ARG A 148 -6.15 -22.87 -20.90
C ARG A 148 -6.94 -24.18 -20.89
N TYR A 149 -6.73 -25.06 -19.93
CA TYR A 149 -7.51 -26.28 -19.71
C TYR A 149 -8.40 -26.18 -18.46
N GLY A 150 -8.42 -25.02 -17.79
CA GLY A 150 -9.18 -24.79 -16.57
C GLY A 150 -8.53 -25.34 -15.30
N LYS A 151 -7.25 -25.72 -15.36
CA LYS A 151 -6.51 -26.20 -14.19
C LYS A 151 -5.98 -25.01 -13.39
N LEU A 152 -6.21 -25.02 -12.07
CA LEU A 152 -5.61 -24.04 -11.15
C LEU A 152 -4.08 -24.14 -11.21
N LEU A 153 -3.44 -23.03 -11.56
CA LEU A 153 -1.99 -22.89 -11.59
C LEU A 153 -1.46 -22.29 -10.29
N ASN A 154 -2.14 -21.26 -9.77
CA ASN A 154 -1.69 -20.54 -8.58
C ASN A 154 -2.87 -19.88 -7.83
N GLU A 155 -2.71 -19.71 -6.52
CA GLU A 155 -3.58 -18.93 -5.64
C GLU A 155 -2.70 -18.14 -4.66
N CYS A 156 -2.61 -16.82 -4.86
CA CYS A 156 -1.71 -15.94 -4.13
C CYS A 156 -2.26 -14.51 -4.00
N GLU A 157 -1.58 -13.67 -3.22
CA GLU A 157 -1.84 -12.24 -3.22
C GLU A 157 -1.09 -11.53 -4.35
N TRP A 158 -1.68 -10.48 -4.90
CA TRP A 158 -1.15 -9.67 -5.99
C TRP A 158 -1.10 -8.21 -5.57
N TYR A 159 -0.10 -7.46 -6.02
CA TYR A 159 -0.14 -6.01 -5.91
C TYR A 159 0.47 -5.39 -7.16
N ASN A 160 -0.31 -4.55 -7.84
CA ASN A 160 0.05 -3.97 -9.12
C ASN A 160 0.52 -5.01 -10.14
N GLY A 161 -0.13 -6.17 -10.17
CA GLY A 161 0.15 -7.24 -11.14
C GLY A 161 1.37 -8.10 -10.80
N ILE A 162 2.06 -7.80 -9.71
CA ILE A 162 3.19 -8.59 -9.20
C ILE A 162 2.66 -9.53 -8.12
N GLU A 163 3.01 -10.80 -8.24
CA GLU A 163 2.76 -11.78 -7.20
C GLU A 163 3.47 -11.34 -5.90
N CYS A 164 2.70 -11.24 -4.84
CA CYS A 164 3.14 -10.73 -3.57
C CYS A 164 3.95 -11.81 -2.85
N ASP A 165 5.27 -11.60 -2.75
CA ASP A 165 6.04 -12.30 -1.74
C ASP A 165 5.75 -11.68 -0.38
N THR A 166 5.60 -12.52 0.64
CA THR A 166 5.58 -12.08 2.03
C THR A 166 6.90 -11.44 2.45
N GLU A 167 7.98 -11.67 1.70
CA GLU A 167 9.32 -11.17 1.98
C GLU A 167 9.79 -10.17 0.91
N TYR A 168 10.26 -9.01 1.35
CA TYR A 168 11.06 -8.11 0.54
C TYR A 168 12.50 -8.19 1.03
N GLU A 169 13.44 -8.52 0.13
CA GLU A 169 14.87 -8.45 0.41
C GLU A 169 15.58 -7.70 -0.72
N GLY A 170 16.17 -6.55 -0.41
CA GLY A 170 16.82 -5.72 -1.42
C GLY A 170 17.35 -4.39 -0.91
N ASN A 171 17.82 -3.53 -1.80
CA ASN A 171 18.32 -2.20 -1.46
C ASN A 171 17.26 -1.09 -1.59
N GLY A 172 16.02 -1.42 -1.94
CA GLY A 172 14.96 -0.43 -2.20
C GLY A 172 14.85 0.05 -3.66
N SER A 173 15.61 -0.54 -4.60
CA SER A 173 15.50 -0.23 -6.03
C SER A 173 14.25 -0.83 -6.67
N GLU A 174 13.84 -2.01 -6.21
CA GLU A 174 12.61 -2.67 -6.67
C GLU A 174 11.39 -2.14 -5.92
N PRO A 175 10.20 -2.10 -6.57
CA PRO A 175 8.97 -1.65 -5.94
C PRO A 175 8.67 -2.38 -4.63
N LEU A 176 8.33 -1.61 -3.60
CA LEU A 176 7.85 -2.16 -2.34
C LEU A 176 6.35 -2.47 -2.44
N ASN A 177 5.99 -3.62 -1.90
CA ASN A 177 4.64 -4.14 -1.89
C ASN A 177 3.93 -3.87 -0.56
N ILE A 178 2.74 -3.28 -0.60
CA ILE A 178 1.94 -2.97 0.59
C ILE A 178 1.46 -4.22 1.38
N GLY A 179 1.41 -5.38 0.71
CA GLY A 179 1.09 -6.67 1.31
C GLY A 179 2.27 -7.40 1.95
N MET A 180 3.50 -6.89 1.82
CA MET A 180 4.68 -7.57 2.39
C MET A 180 4.57 -7.69 3.92
N LYS A 181 5.09 -8.79 4.45
CA LYS A 181 5.17 -9.04 5.90
C LYS A 181 6.56 -8.79 6.45
N HIS A 182 7.60 -9.02 5.66
CA HIS A 182 8.98 -8.93 6.11
C HIS A 182 9.74 -7.99 5.18
N LEU A 183 10.19 -6.85 5.70
CA LEU A 183 11.02 -5.90 4.97
C LEU A 183 12.47 -6.06 5.40
N LYS A 184 13.35 -6.45 4.48
CA LYS A 184 14.80 -6.50 4.69
C LYS A 184 15.53 -5.61 3.69
N LEU A 185 16.08 -4.51 4.19
CA LEU A 185 16.89 -3.59 3.43
C LEU A 185 18.38 -3.89 3.60
N PHE A 186 19.10 -4.02 2.51
CA PHE A 186 20.56 -4.17 2.52
C PHE A 186 21.28 -2.91 2.99
N ASP A 187 22.55 -3.09 3.34
CA ASP A 187 23.47 -1.99 3.63
C ASP A 187 23.47 -0.97 2.49
N LYS A 188 23.51 0.33 2.84
CA LYS A 188 23.53 1.45 1.88
C LYS A 188 22.35 1.40 0.91
N CYS A 189 21.13 1.19 1.42
CA CYS A 189 19.92 1.20 0.61
C CYS A 189 19.78 2.51 -0.19
N VAL A 190 19.11 2.44 -1.34
CA VAL A 190 18.92 3.61 -2.22
C VAL A 190 17.79 4.54 -1.75
N LEU A 191 17.00 4.08 -0.78
CA LEU A 191 15.89 4.84 -0.21
C LEU A 191 16.42 5.98 0.67
N VAL A 192 15.91 7.18 0.43
CA VAL A 192 16.31 8.40 1.15
C VAL A 192 15.27 8.88 2.15
N ASP A 193 14.02 8.44 1.98
CA ASP A 193 12.89 8.82 2.79
C ASP A 193 12.30 7.62 3.54
N TRP A 194 11.91 7.85 4.79
CA TRP A 194 11.28 6.87 5.66
C TRP A 194 9.78 7.17 5.76
N ASP A 195 8.97 6.27 5.22
CA ASP A 195 7.52 6.28 5.40
C ASP A 195 7.01 4.86 5.17
N VAL A 196 6.54 4.22 6.24
CA VAL A 196 5.99 2.86 6.23
C VAL A 196 4.52 2.83 6.63
N SER A 197 3.88 4.01 6.73
CA SER A 197 2.51 4.17 7.26
C SER A 197 1.46 3.34 6.53
N LEU A 198 1.66 3.15 5.22
CA LEU A 198 0.76 2.37 4.38
C LEU A 198 1.10 0.88 4.37
N LEU A 199 2.26 0.44 4.86
CA LEU A 199 2.67 -0.97 4.86
C LEU A 199 2.08 -1.73 6.07
N TYR A 200 0.75 -1.70 6.19
CA TYR A 200 0.00 -2.17 7.37
C TYR A 200 0.10 -3.68 7.64
N ASN A 201 0.59 -4.47 6.68
CA ASN A 201 0.79 -5.90 6.82
C ASN A 201 2.17 -6.29 7.36
N LEU A 202 3.08 -5.34 7.58
CA LEU A 202 4.42 -5.63 8.09
C LEU A 202 4.39 -6.29 9.47
N GLU A 203 5.10 -7.40 9.57
CA GLU A 203 5.40 -8.16 10.78
C GLU A 203 6.86 -7.98 11.21
N SER A 204 7.80 -7.77 10.28
CA SER A 204 9.20 -7.46 10.62
C SER A 204 9.82 -6.40 9.70
N ILE A 205 10.71 -5.60 10.29
CA ILE A 205 11.56 -4.63 9.60
C ILE A 205 13.01 -4.90 9.97
N GLU A 206 13.85 -5.18 8.99
CA GLU A 206 15.30 -5.25 9.10
C GLU A 206 15.94 -4.23 8.15
N ILE A 207 16.73 -3.32 8.69
CA ILE A 207 17.46 -2.31 7.94
C ILE A 207 18.95 -2.58 8.13
N GLY A 208 19.70 -2.66 7.03
CA GLY A 208 21.14 -2.82 7.03
C GLY A 208 21.89 -1.61 7.58
N ASN A 209 23.20 -1.61 7.40
CA ASN A 209 24.09 -0.53 7.83
C ASN A 209 24.09 0.65 6.84
N HIS A 210 24.33 1.86 7.34
CA HIS A 210 24.51 3.07 6.51
C HIS A 210 23.29 3.41 5.62
N CYS A 211 22.08 3.29 6.15
CA CYS A 211 20.84 3.62 5.45
C CYS A 211 20.22 4.93 5.95
N PHE A 212 19.37 5.59 5.14
CA PHE A 212 18.48 6.69 5.58
C PHE A 212 19.14 7.93 6.24
N GLU A 213 20.35 8.33 5.83
CA GLU A 213 21.11 9.43 6.46
C GLU A 213 20.38 10.79 6.49
N SER A 214 19.51 11.04 5.50
CA SER A 214 18.77 12.30 5.36
C SER A 214 17.48 12.39 6.17
N VAL A 215 17.02 11.28 6.77
CA VAL A 215 15.76 11.23 7.51
C VAL A 215 15.85 12.09 8.77
N GLN A 216 14.83 12.92 8.97
CA GLN A 216 14.71 13.78 10.15
C GLN A 216 13.90 13.10 11.25
N THR A 217 12.76 12.52 10.88
CA THR A 217 11.87 11.85 11.82
C THR A 217 11.76 10.38 11.44
N PHE A 218 12.19 9.51 12.35
CA PHE A 218 11.85 8.09 12.28
C PHE A 218 10.55 7.90 13.04
N GLN A 219 9.46 7.61 12.32
CA GLN A 219 8.16 7.37 12.92
C GLN A 219 7.54 6.08 12.40
N ILE A 220 6.99 5.31 13.34
CA ILE A 220 6.06 4.22 13.08
C ILE A 220 4.87 4.43 13.99
N ASP A 221 3.66 4.48 13.42
CA ASP A 221 2.42 4.69 14.16
C ASP A 221 1.34 3.76 13.62
N GLY A 222 0.73 2.94 14.48
CA GLY A 222 -0.43 2.12 14.12
C GLY A 222 -0.13 0.83 13.36
N LEU A 223 1.15 0.42 13.21
CA LEU A 223 1.52 -0.86 12.58
C LEU A 223 1.29 -2.02 13.55
N ASN A 224 0.03 -2.36 13.79
CA ASN A 224 -0.40 -3.31 14.82
C ASN A 224 0.02 -4.76 14.57
N ARG A 225 0.50 -5.10 13.39
CA ARG A 225 1.04 -6.44 13.06
C ARG A 225 2.55 -6.53 13.23
N LEU A 226 3.24 -5.40 13.40
CA LEU A 226 4.69 -5.34 13.47
C LEU A 226 5.18 -5.93 14.79
N LYS A 227 6.02 -6.95 14.72
CA LYS A 227 6.56 -7.69 15.87
C LYS A 227 8.01 -7.36 16.16
N THR A 228 8.83 -7.18 15.12
CA THR A 228 10.27 -6.99 15.29
C THR A 228 10.81 -5.85 14.43
N ILE A 229 11.64 -5.00 15.03
CA ILE A 229 12.41 -3.97 14.33
C ILE A 229 13.88 -4.20 14.59
N LYS A 230 14.69 -4.25 13.52
CA LYS A 230 16.14 -4.35 13.57
C LYS A 230 16.76 -3.31 12.66
N ILE A 231 17.64 -2.48 13.21
CA ILE A 231 18.31 -1.41 12.50
C ILE A 231 19.82 -1.63 12.61
N GLY A 232 20.52 -1.63 11.49
CA GLY A 232 21.96 -1.77 11.40
C GLY A 232 22.71 -0.51 11.85
N ASN A 233 24.03 -0.63 11.92
CA ASN A 233 24.91 0.42 12.43
C ASN A 233 24.93 1.63 11.49
N ASN A 234 25.13 2.82 12.05
CA ASN A 234 25.27 4.08 11.31
C ASN A 234 24.11 4.36 10.32
N SER A 235 22.92 3.81 10.58
CA SER A 235 21.70 4.06 9.79
C SER A 235 20.84 5.11 10.46
N PHE A 236 20.30 6.08 9.72
CA PHE A 236 19.61 7.27 10.22
C PHE A 236 20.51 8.37 10.81
N THR A 237 21.81 8.40 10.48
CA THR A 237 22.69 9.50 10.91
C THR A 237 23.52 10.10 9.79
N GLN A 238 23.80 11.41 9.89
CA GLN A 238 24.85 12.07 9.10
C GLN A 238 26.19 12.14 9.85
N LYS A 239 26.22 11.78 11.14
CA LYS A 239 27.41 11.82 12.02
C LYS A 239 27.95 10.42 12.28
N ARG A 240 28.36 9.74 11.21
CA ARG A 240 28.89 8.37 11.26
C ARG A 240 30.05 8.25 12.25
N ASN A 241 29.96 7.25 13.15
CA ASN A 241 30.91 6.99 14.23
C ASN A 241 31.19 8.19 15.18
N CYS A 242 30.34 9.21 15.13
CA CYS A 242 30.42 10.45 15.89
C CYS A 242 29.07 10.72 16.58
N ASN A 243 28.97 11.82 17.30
CA ASN A 243 27.71 12.31 17.85
C ASN A 243 27.30 13.62 17.18
N GLY A 244 26.00 13.92 17.24
CA GLY A 244 25.42 15.19 16.83
C GLY A 244 24.31 15.59 17.80
N ASN A 245 23.97 16.87 17.80
CA ASN A 245 22.94 17.43 18.68
C ASN A 245 21.87 18.14 17.83
N ASP A 246 21.29 17.42 16.86
CA ASP A 246 20.25 17.96 16.00
C ASP A 246 18.88 17.78 16.66
N LYS A 247 18.37 18.87 17.24
CA LYS A 247 17.07 18.89 17.93
C LYS A 247 15.88 18.80 16.99
N SER A 248 16.09 18.97 15.68
CA SER A 248 15.03 18.79 14.68
C SER A 248 14.77 17.32 14.34
N LYS A 249 15.70 16.43 14.73
CA LYS A 249 15.61 14.99 14.48
C LYS A 249 14.97 14.25 15.65
N SER A 250 13.98 13.39 15.37
CA SER A 250 13.18 12.73 16.39
C SER A 250 12.82 11.28 16.06
N PHE A 251 12.60 10.47 17.09
CA PHE A 251 12.35 9.03 17.00
C PHE A 251 11.06 8.68 17.75
N HIS A 252 10.10 8.09 17.05
CA HIS A 252 8.78 7.77 17.58
C HIS A 252 8.33 6.38 17.13
N ILE A 253 7.95 5.54 18.09
CA ILE A 253 7.21 4.30 17.81
C ILE A 253 5.96 4.31 18.69
N LEU A 254 4.80 4.43 18.04
CA LEU A 254 3.53 4.71 18.67
C LEU A 254 2.49 3.65 18.25
N ASN A 255 1.61 3.25 19.17
CA ASN A 255 0.42 2.45 18.87
C ASN A 255 0.72 1.18 18.03
N CYS A 256 1.77 0.44 18.38
CA CYS A 256 2.10 -0.83 17.73
C CYS A 256 1.82 -1.97 18.72
N GLU A 257 0.60 -2.51 18.66
CA GLU A 257 0.09 -3.45 19.67
C GLU A 257 0.87 -4.76 19.76
N SER A 258 1.34 -5.29 18.63
CA SER A 258 2.06 -6.58 18.57
C SER A 258 3.58 -6.45 18.62
N LEU A 259 4.14 -5.26 18.89
CA LEU A 259 5.58 -5.05 18.80
C LEU A 259 6.30 -5.68 20.01
N GLU A 260 7.11 -6.70 19.76
CA GLU A 260 7.77 -7.52 20.78
C GLU A 260 9.24 -7.11 21.01
N SER A 261 9.97 -6.74 19.95
CA SER A 261 11.41 -6.44 20.05
C SER A 261 11.88 -5.30 19.16
N ILE A 262 12.77 -4.48 19.71
CA ILE A 262 13.47 -3.40 18.99
C ILE A 262 14.98 -3.59 19.17
N GLN A 263 15.72 -3.66 18.06
CA GLN A 263 17.17 -3.73 18.04
C GLN A 263 17.73 -2.60 17.18
N ILE A 264 18.62 -1.80 17.75
CA ILE A 264 19.25 -0.66 17.08
C ILE A 264 20.77 -0.81 17.16
N GLY A 265 21.43 -0.79 16.01
CA GLY A 265 22.88 -0.85 15.87
C GLY A 265 23.59 0.38 16.42
N GLU A 266 24.91 0.33 16.50
CA GLU A 266 25.72 1.44 16.99
C GLU A 266 25.67 2.63 16.02
N TYR A 267 25.65 3.84 16.58
CA TYR A 267 25.66 5.12 15.86
C TYR A 267 24.50 5.35 14.88
N SER A 268 23.45 4.53 14.90
CA SER A 268 22.31 4.68 14.01
C SER A 268 21.63 6.05 14.17
N PHE A 269 21.28 6.42 15.41
CA PHE A 269 20.61 7.69 15.70
C PHE A 269 21.53 8.64 16.48
N SER A 270 22.79 8.76 16.06
CA SER A 270 23.81 9.46 16.86
C SER A 270 23.72 10.99 16.81
N ASP A 271 23.01 11.54 15.82
CA ASP A 271 22.71 12.97 15.68
C ASP A 271 21.28 13.33 16.05
N PHE A 272 20.45 12.37 16.48
CA PHE A 272 19.09 12.61 16.96
C PHE A 272 19.14 13.16 18.39
N ALA A 273 18.67 14.41 18.55
CA ALA A 273 18.62 15.11 19.84
C ALA A 273 17.25 15.75 20.13
N GLY A 274 16.23 15.44 19.32
CA GLY A 274 14.84 15.78 19.60
C GLY A 274 14.15 14.72 20.46
N ASP A 275 12.86 14.55 20.24
CA ASP A 275 12.04 13.62 21.01
C ASP A 275 12.42 12.17 20.72
N PHE A 276 12.53 11.37 21.78
CA PHE A 276 12.54 9.91 21.73
C PHE A 276 11.29 9.42 22.47
N GLU A 277 10.35 8.84 21.74
CA GLU A 277 9.08 8.40 22.31
C GLU A 277 8.74 6.96 21.90
N LEU A 278 8.52 6.12 22.92
CA LEU A 278 7.90 4.81 22.78
C LEU A 278 6.55 4.83 23.52
N LYS A 279 5.44 4.65 22.80
CA LYS A 279 4.11 4.81 23.38
C LYS A 279 3.12 3.75 22.91
N ASN A 280 2.30 3.24 23.84
CA ASN A 280 1.24 2.27 23.56
C ASN A 280 1.79 1.01 22.86
N LEU A 281 2.75 0.35 23.51
CA LEU A 281 3.43 -0.87 23.03
C LEU A 281 3.26 -1.98 24.09
N PRO A 282 2.05 -2.57 24.24
CA PRO A 282 1.73 -3.48 25.34
C PRO A 282 2.53 -4.78 25.32
N GLU A 283 2.87 -5.30 24.14
CA GLU A 283 3.62 -6.56 23.97
C GLU A 283 5.14 -6.37 23.92
N LEU A 284 5.66 -5.16 24.15
CA LEU A 284 7.10 -4.89 24.01
C LEU A 284 7.90 -5.53 25.15
N GLN A 285 8.69 -6.54 24.79
CA GLN A 285 9.46 -7.35 25.73
C GLN A 285 10.94 -6.95 25.78
N SER A 286 11.51 -6.50 24.67
CA SER A 286 12.94 -6.21 24.59
C SER A 286 13.27 -4.97 23.76
N ILE A 287 14.19 -4.16 24.28
CA ILE A 287 14.79 -3.04 23.56
C ILE A 287 16.30 -3.16 23.74
N GLN A 288 17.01 -3.30 22.62
CA GLN A 288 18.48 -3.30 22.60
C GLN A 288 18.97 -2.14 21.75
N ILE A 289 19.79 -1.27 22.34
CA ILE A 289 20.41 -0.13 21.65
C ILE A 289 21.93 -0.24 21.77
N GLY A 290 22.60 -0.47 20.64
CA GLY A 290 24.02 -0.74 20.56
C GLY A 290 24.40 -2.13 21.06
N LYS A 291 25.65 -2.25 21.52
CA LYS A 291 26.24 -3.49 22.05
C LYS A 291 26.93 -3.21 23.39
N ILE A 292 26.82 -4.18 24.30
CA ILE A 292 27.52 -4.16 25.59
C ILE A 292 29.04 -4.00 25.34
N GLN A 293 29.68 -3.14 26.16
CA GLN A 293 31.11 -2.80 26.08
C GLN A 293 31.56 -2.09 24.79
N SER A 294 30.62 -1.61 23.97
CA SER A 294 30.92 -0.79 22.80
C SER A 294 30.30 0.60 22.92
N LYS A 295 30.95 1.58 22.30
CA LYS A 295 30.44 2.95 22.23
C LYS A 295 29.36 3.00 21.15
N SER A 296 28.11 3.26 21.55
CA SER A 296 26.98 3.36 20.62
C SER A 296 26.67 4.79 20.16
N CYS A 297 26.74 5.79 21.04
CA CYS A 297 26.33 7.19 20.78
C CYS A 297 24.89 7.41 20.29
N ASN A 298 24.03 6.39 20.20
CA ASN A 298 22.62 6.57 19.87
C ASN A 298 21.95 7.50 20.89
N PHE A 299 21.17 8.46 20.40
CA PHE A 299 20.32 9.33 21.24
C PHE A 299 21.08 10.09 22.35
N LEU A 300 22.38 10.38 22.15
CA LEU A 300 23.25 10.94 23.21
C LEU A 300 22.71 12.21 23.88
N TYR A 301 21.97 13.03 23.13
CA TYR A 301 21.40 14.29 23.61
C TYR A 301 19.86 14.26 23.70
N SER A 302 19.22 13.11 23.47
CA SER A 302 17.76 12.97 23.53
C SER A 302 17.32 12.50 24.92
N SER A 303 16.12 12.90 25.36
CA SER A 303 15.48 12.32 26.53
C SER A 303 14.75 11.04 26.16
N PHE A 304 15.08 9.93 26.82
CA PHE A 304 14.39 8.66 26.63
C PHE A 304 13.05 8.64 27.38
N VAL A 305 11.93 8.61 26.66
CA VAL A 305 10.58 8.61 27.24
C VAL A 305 9.80 7.37 26.80
N ILE A 306 9.33 6.59 27.77
CA ILE A 306 8.39 5.48 27.57
C ILE A 306 7.04 5.84 28.20
N ARG A 307 5.93 5.62 27.49
CA ARG A 307 4.57 5.91 27.98
C ARG A 307 3.60 4.76 27.66
N GLY A 308 2.73 4.42 28.61
CA GLY A 308 1.63 3.47 28.37
C GLY A 308 2.05 2.01 28.19
N ILE A 309 3.19 1.60 28.74
CA ILE A 309 3.66 0.20 28.73
C ILE A 309 3.57 -0.37 30.15
N VAL A 310 3.00 -1.56 30.31
CA VAL A 310 2.71 -2.17 31.63
C VAL A 310 3.80 -3.14 32.10
N MET A 311 4.70 -3.64 31.23
CA MET A 311 5.73 -4.60 31.62
C MET A 311 7.01 -4.50 30.77
N ILE A 312 7.96 -3.61 31.11
CA ILE A 312 9.32 -3.68 30.53
C ILE A 312 10.30 -4.16 31.60
N SER A 313 11.06 -5.20 31.27
CA SER A 313 12.29 -5.55 31.95
C SER A 313 13.44 -4.79 31.29
N ILE A 314 14.03 -3.81 31.98
CA ILE A 314 15.24 -3.12 31.51
C ILE A 314 16.42 -4.02 31.92
N ILE A 315 17.09 -4.64 30.93
CA ILE A 315 18.30 -5.47 31.11
C ILE A 315 19.49 -4.71 30.53
#